data_AF-A0A953PF55-F1
#
_entry.id   AF-A0A953PF55-F1
#
_cell.length_a   1.000
_cell.length_b   1.000
_cell.length_c   1.000
_cell.angle_alpha   90.00
_cell.angle_beta   90.00
_cell.angle_gamma   90.00
#
_symmetry.space_group_name_H-M   'P 1'
#
loop_
_entity.id
_entity.type
_entity.pdbx_description
1 polymer ?
#
loop_
_entity_poly.entity_id
_entity_poly.type
_entity_poly.pdbx_seq_one_letter_code
_entity_poly.pdbx_strand_id
1 'polypeptide(L)'
;MKALTLALILSLPVPRLLPPAQPSLVSNHQPAKPKGGRWYFAANGHAVYCYGPVMTMPQGQGGLLKVATFCRGDQTMVPLKD
;
A
#
# COMPACT_ATOMS: atom_id res chain seq x y z
N MET A 1 44.45 -21.55 40.15
CA MET A 1 44.14 -20.18 39.69
C MET A 1 43.89 -20.17 38.18
N LYS A 2 42.69 -20.59 37.73
CA LYS A 2 42.27 -20.62 36.31
C LYS A 2 40.77 -20.92 36.13
N ALA A 3 40.11 -21.44 37.17
CA ALA A 3 38.67 -21.75 37.15
C ALA A 3 37.76 -20.53 37.39
N LEU A 4 38.27 -19.47 38.03
CA LEU A 4 37.49 -18.27 38.38
C LEU A 4 37.13 -17.40 37.18
N THR A 5 37.87 -17.49 36.07
CA THR A 5 37.60 -16.70 34.86
C THR A 5 36.43 -17.26 34.05
N LEU A 6 36.14 -18.56 34.15
CA LEU A 6 35.02 -19.18 33.42
C LEU A 6 33.65 -18.79 34.00
N ALA A 7 33.57 -18.65 35.32
CA ALA A 7 32.35 -18.25 36.00
C ALA A 7 31.89 -16.82 35.62
N LEU A 8 32.85 -15.93 35.29
CA LEU A 8 32.54 -14.56 34.91
C LEU A 8 31.91 -14.42 33.51
N ILE A 9 32.16 -15.38 32.62
CA ILE A 9 31.64 -15.33 31.24
C ILE A 9 30.16 -15.79 31.21
N LEU A 10 29.76 -16.63 32.18
CA LEU A 10 28.39 -17.14 32.31
C LEU A 10 27.44 -16.16 33.02
N SER A 11 27.95 -15.11 33.67
CA SER A 11 27.13 -14.09 34.33
C SER A 11 26.75 -12.91 33.43
N LEU A 12 27.16 -12.91 32.15
CA LEU A 12 26.75 -11.85 31.23
C LEU A 12 25.27 -12.00 30.86
N PRO A 13 24.45 -10.94 31.06
CA PRO A 13 23.05 -10.97 30.69
C PRO A 13 22.91 -11.10 29.17
N VAL A 14 22.18 -12.12 28.73
CA VAL A 14 21.90 -12.37 27.31
C VAL A 14 21.00 -11.24 26.77
N PRO A 15 21.45 -10.46 25.76
CA PRO A 15 20.61 -9.45 25.13
C PRO A 15 19.44 -10.14 24.43
N ARG A 16 18.21 -9.87 24.89
CA ARG A 16 17.01 -10.30 24.18
C ARG A 16 16.80 -9.38 22.98
N LEU A 17 17.09 -9.90 21.80
CA LEU A 17 16.80 -9.22 20.54
C LEU A 17 15.29 -9.06 20.41
N LEU A 18 14.83 -7.81 20.32
CA LEU A 18 13.43 -7.50 20.04
C LEU A 18 13.06 -8.09 18.67
N PRO A 19 11.89 -8.74 18.54
CA PRO A 19 11.37 -9.16 17.25
C PRO A 19 11.29 -7.95 16.30
N PRO A 20 11.62 -8.13 15.01
CA PRO A 20 11.45 -7.05 14.03
C PRO A 20 9.99 -6.62 14.01
N ALA A 21 9.77 -5.30 14.08
CA ALA A 21 8.44 -4.73 13.94
C ALA A 21 7.84 -5.21 12.60
N GLN A 22 6.76 -5.98 12.68
CA GLN A 22 6.04 -6.39 11.49
C GLN A 22 5.49 -5.13 10.83
N PRO A 23 5.78 -4.86 9.55
CA PRO A 23 5.11 -3.78 8.85
C PRO A 23 3.62 -4.12 8.88
N SER A 24 2.84 -3.27 9.54
CA SER A 24 1.39 -3.29 9.39
C SER A 24 1.14 -2.98 7.92
N LEU A 25 0.88 -4.03 7.14
CA LEU A 25 0.20 -3.87 5.87
C LEU A 25 -1.17 -3.31 6.26
N VAL A 26 -1.27 -1.98 6.27
CA VAL A 26 -2.56 -1.29 6.23
C VAL A 26 -3.13 -1.68 4.88
N SER A 27 -3.71 -2.88 4.83
CA SER A 27 -4.60 -3.24 3.76
C SER A 27 -5.80 -2.35 3.98
N ASN A 28 -5.78 -1.21 3.31
CA ASN A 28 -6.93 -0.35 3.13
C ASN A 28 -7.91 -1.12 2.23
N HIS A 29 -8.39 -2.27 2.71
CA HIS A 29 -9.51 -3.00 2.15
C HIS A 29 -10.74 -2.16 2.47
N GLN A 30 -10.90 -1.11 1.67
CA GLN A 30 -12.18 -0.47 1.43
C GLN A 30 -13.20 -1.61 1.23
N PRO A 31 -14.28 -1.69 2.02
CA PRO A 31 -15.17 -2.83 2.01
C PRO A 31 -15.68 -3.05 0.59
N ALA A 32 -15.48 -4.28 0.10
CA ALA A 32 -15.95 -4.74 -1.21
C ALA A 32 -17.48 -4.69 -1.24
N LYS A 33 -18.05 -3.52 -1.53
CA LYS A 33 -19.48 -3.36 -1.81
C LYS A 33 -19.79 -4.00 -3.18
N PRO A 34 -20.89 -4.75 -3.28
CA PRO A 34 -21.15 -5.62 -4.44
C PRO A 34 -21.50 -4.83 -5.71
N LYS A 35 -20.65 -5.05 -6.73
CA LYS A 35 -20.90 -5.26 -8.18
C LYS A 35 -21.85 -4.33 -8.94
N GLY A 36 -21.38 -3.10 -9.16
CA GLY A 36 -21.70 -2.25 -10.31
C GLY A 36 -20.52 -1.33 -10.58
N GLY A 37 -20.26 -0.98 -11.85
CA GLY A 37 -19.32 0.10 -12.18
C GLY A 37 -19.95 1.48 -11.94
N ARG A 38 -19.10 2.50 -11.93
CA ARG A 38 -19.48 3.92 -11.83
C ARG A 38 -19.06 4.65 -13.08
N TRP A 39 -19.84 5.66 -13.47
CA TRP A 39 -19.44 6.61 -14.50
C TRP A 39 -18.48 7.64 -13.91
N TYR A 40 -17.41 7.94 -14.61
CA TYR A 40 -16.45 8.98 -14.28
C TYR A 40 -16.18 9.85 -15.49
N PHE A 41 -15.77 11.08 -15.25
CA PHE A 41 -15.31 11.98 -16.30
C PHE A 41 -13.81 11.83 -16.46
N ALA A 42 -13.36 11.28 -17.58
CA ALA A 42 -11.95 11.12 -17.87
C ALA A 42 -11.28 12.49 -18.14
N ALA A 43 -9.98 12.58 -17.89
CA ALA A 43 -9.21 13.81 -18.08
C ALA A 43 -9.24 14.34 -19.52
N ASN A 44 -9.44 13.45 -20.50
CA ASN A 44 -9.60 13.79 -21.91
C ASN A 44 -11.06 14.17 -22.31
N GLY A 45 -11.98 14.26 -21.36
CA GLY A 45 -13.30 14.88 -21.58
C GLY A 45 -14.46 13.96 -21.93
N HIS A 46 -14.31 12.63 -21.84
CA HIS A 46 -15.41 11.68 -22.08
C HIS A 46 -15.80 10.92 -20.80
N ALA A 47 -17.03 10.40 -20.79
CA ALA A 47 -17.52 9.58 -19.69
C ALA A 47 -17.05 8.12 -19.84
N VAL A 48 -16.45 7.56 -18.78
CA VAL A 48 -15.99 6.17 -18.72
C VAL A 48 -16.69 5.41 -17.61
N TYR A 49 -17.06 4.16 -17.87
CA TYR A 49 -17.65 3.28 -16.87
C TYR A 49 -16.58 2.37 -16.28
N CYS A 50 -16.29 2.48 -14.97
CA CYS A 50 -15.24 1.68 -14.32
C CYS A 50 -15.74 0.92 -13.10
N TYR A 51 -15.24 -0.30 -12.95
CA TYR A 51 -15.64 -1.27 -11.92
C TYR A 51 -14.72 -1.23 -10.69
N GLY A 52 -13.52 -0.67 -10.84
CA GLY A 52 -12.50 -0.61 -9.79
C GLY A 52 -12.56 0.62 -8.89
N PRO A 53 -11.73 0.63 -7.84
CA PRO A 53 -11.52 1.80 -7.01
C PRO A 53 -10.88 2.96 -7.81
N VAL A 54 -11.07 4.17 -7.28
CA VAL A 54 -10.30 5.35 -7.68
C VAL A 54 -9.14 5.50 -6.73
N MET A 55 -7.94 5.65 -7.27
CA MET A 55 -6.69 5.77 -6.51
C MET A 55 -6.02 7.10 -6.86
N THR A 56 -5.31 7.69 -5.92
CA THR A 56 -4.45 8.86 -6.18
C THR A 56 -3.03 8.38 -6.44
N MET A 57 -2.46 8.75 -7.58
CA MET A 57 -1.12 8.36 -8.01
C MET A 57 -0.20 9.58 -8.12
N PRO A 58 1.10 9.44 -7.81
CA PRO A 58 2.06 10.51 -8.02
C PRO A 58 2.33 10.69 -9.52
N GLN A 59 2.31 11.94 -9.97
CA GLN A 59 2.73 12.34 -11.30
C GLN A 59 4.15 12.88 -11.24
N GLY A 60 4.97 12.61 -12.27
CA GLY A 60 6.43 12.81 -12.28
C GLY A 60 6.98 14.22 -11.98
N GLN A 61 6.13 15.21 -11.67
CA GLN A 61 6.50 16.57 -11.26
C GLN A 61 5.96 16.96 -9.86
N GLY A 62 5.66 15.98 -9.00
CA GLY A 62 5.13 16.24 -7.65
C GLY A 62 3.62 16.51 -7.61
N GLY A 63 2.92 16.36 -8.73
CA GLY A 63 1.47 16.39 -8.80
C GLY A 63 0.84 15.09 -8.30
N LEU A 64 -0.42 15.16 -7.88
CA LEU A 64 -1.25 14.01 -7.56
C LEU A 64 -2.37 13.90 -8.59
N LEU A 65 -2.59 12.69 -9.11
CA LEU A 65 -3.58 12.41 -10.13
C LEU A 65 -4.57 11.36 -9.64
N LYS A 66 -5.88 11.62 -9.77
CA LYS A 66 -6.92 10.62 -9.52
C LYS A 66 -7.05 9.70 -10.73
N VAL A 67 -7.02 8.39 -10.50
CA VAL A 67 -7.09 7.36 -11.54
C VAL A 67 -8.17 6.35 -11.16
N ALA A 68 -9.14 6.13 -12.05
CA ALA A 68 -10.06 5.00 -11.95
C ALA A 68 -9.42 3.74 -12.52
N THR A 69 -9.60 2.61 -11.83
CA THR A 69 -9.07 1.31 -12.26
C THR A 69 -10.17 0.43 -12.83
N PHE A 70 -9.80 -0.52 -13.69
CA PHE A 70 -10.71 -1.49 -14.32
C PHE A 70 -11.88 -0.80 -15.04
N CYS A 71 -11.61 -0.07 -16.12
CA CYS A 71 -12.63 0.60 -16.92
C CYS A 71 -13.11 -0.26 -18.10
N ARG A 72 -14.29 0.05 -18.63
CA ARG A 72 -14.88 -0.60 -19.81
C ARG A 72 -14.19 -0.10 -21.08
N GLY A 73 -13.97 -1.01 -22.04
CA GLY A 73 -12.98 -0.80 -23.11
C GLY A 73 -11.59 -1.14 -22.60
N ASP A 74 -10.59 -1.33 -23.46
CA ASP A 74 -9.24 -1.83 -23.11
C ASP A 74 -8.39 -0.87 -22.23
N GLN A 75 -9.01 -0.12 -21.32
CA GLN A 75 -8.40 0.85 -20.43
C GLN A 75 -8.39 0.32 -18.99
N THR A 76 -7.27 -0.24 -18.58
CA THR A 76 -7.09 -0.75 -17.20
C THR A 76 -6.98 0.38 -16.17
N MET A 77 -6.52 1.55 -16.59
CA MET A 77 -6.39 2.77 -15.78
C MET A 77 -6.79 3.99 -16.59
N VAL A 78 -7.71 4.79 -16.07
CA VAL A 78 -8.17 6.03 -16.71
C VAL A 78 -7.94 7.21 -15.75
N PRO A 79 -7.15 8.22 -16.15
CA PRO A 79 -7.01 9.45 -15.39
C PRO A 79 -8.34 10.19 -15.38
N LEU A 80 -8.77 10.61 -14.20
CA LEU A 80 -10.01 11.34 -14.02
C LEU A 80 -9.76 12.85 -14.06
N LYS A 81 -10.76 13.59 -14.51
CA LYS A 81 -10.85 15.02 -14.25
C LYS A 81 -11.18 15.22 -12.76
N ASP A 82 -10.51 16.18 -12.13
CA ASP A 82 -10.56 16.42 -10.68
C ASP A 82 -11.94 16.61 -10.07
#